data_AF-A0A367ZR91-F1
#
_entry.id   AF-A0A367ZR91-F1
#
_cell.length_a   1.000
_cell.length_b   1.000
_cell.length_c   1.000
_cell.angle_alpha   90.00
_cell.angle_beta   90.00
_cell.angle_gamma   90.00
#
_symmetry.space_group_name_H-M   'P 1'
#
loop_
_entity.id
_entity.type
_entity.pdbx_description
1 polymer ?
#
loop_
_entity_poly.entity_id
_entity_poly.type
_entity_poly.pdbx_seq_one_letter_code
_entity_poly.pdbx_strand_id
1 'polypeptide(L)'
;MRLRRHLLLGIALLAALALVGCGGGSSSNPLTPVASPRIVSISPQTGGPGTAVTIQGSGFGNLQGLSTVSYAGITVQPTSWSENVIVVLIPAGVSTNGTFVVTVGGFPSNPSALFTLAGPVLAGVSPVSGGPGTLVTLTGSGFGATQGVSYVAFNSQPATVQSWSDTLITCLVPNPGNFQSGAVSVVVWVDGSRASNPQTFQVTVPQIRQITPATDNLGAQITISGEGFGQAGAVNSYVTIGGQVLVTPLFWSDSAISVRLPASGLSAGTVNVTVTVNGRASSPYYFIVAAPSFSSVALPIITPGQPVTLSGQHFGTPQEVDATLMLRELDSTSSNVITIPSFTRSDTAITFTCPTGTGSLLGTRRWEVLLTVGGIPSQNNPILIVD
;
A
#
# COMPACT_ATOMS: atom_id res chain seq x y z
N MET A 1 55.13 2.51 69.65
CA MET A 1 54.89 2.87 68.23
C MET A 1 53.88 4.01 68.18
N ARG A 2 54.05 5.00 67.29
CA ARG A 2 53.47 6.36 67.48
C ARG A 2 52.03 6.48 67.00
N LEU A 3 51.10 6.78 67.92
CA LEU A 3 49.80 7.37 67.61
C LEU A 3 49.32 8.25 68.78
N ARG A 4 48.84 9.47 68.46
CA ARG A 4 48.03 10.40 69.29
C ARG A 4 48.44 10.70 70.74
N ARG A 5 49.01 11.90 70.95
CA ARG A 5 49.02 12.82 72.12
C ARG A 5 49.97 13.96 71.70
N HIS A 6 49.67 15.26 71.73
CA HIS A 6 48.81 16.03 72.63
C HIS A 6 48.06 17.16 71.90
N LEU A 7 46.74 17.18 72.06
CA LEU A 7 45.97 18.43 72.16
C LEU A 7 46.38 19.12 73.49
N LEU A 8 46.28 20.45 73.60
CA LEU A 8 46.69 21.30 74.75
C LEU A 8 48.16 21.77 74.76
N LEU A 9 48.51 22.66 73.82
CA LEU A 9 49.52 23.70 74.03
C LEU A 9 49.18 24.92 73.15
N GLY A 10 48.08 25.59 73.50
CA GLY A 10 47.75 26.90 72.96
C GLY A 10 48.35 28.02 73.82
N ILE A 11 48.05 29.26 73.44
CA ILE A 11 48.19 30.47 74.25
C ILE A 11 49.66 30.95 74.44
N ALA A 12 50.09 31.84 73.53
CA ALA A 12 50.85 33.09 73.79
C ALA A 12 51.87 33.43 72.67
N LEU A 13 51.45 34.11 71.58
CA LEU A 13 52.35 35.04 70.85
C LEU A 13 51.73 36.03 69.83
N LEU A 14 50.42 36.06 69.55
CA LEU A 14 49.86 37.03 68.58
C LEU A 14 48.57 37.73 69.07
N ALA A 15 48.72 38.66 70.02
CA ALA A 15 47.71 39.68 70.35
C ALA A 15 48.30 40.89 71.10
N ALA A 16 48.64 41.97 70.39
CA ALA A 16 48.75 43.40 70.81
C ALA A 16 49.45 44.20 69.68
N LEU A 17 48.76 45.07 68.94
CA LEU A 17 48.60 46.54 69.15
C LEU A 17 49.91 47.36 69.01
N ALA A 18 50.01 48.49 68.27
CA ALA A 18 49.05 49.17 67.38
C ALA A 18 49.68 50.30 66.51
N LEU A 19 48.94 50.70 65.44
CA LEU A 19 48.69 52.08 64.94
C LEU A 19 49.66 52.87 64.02
N VAL A 20 49.01 53.61 63.09
CA VAL A 20 49.48 54.63 62.09
C VAL A 20 50.37 54.06 60.94
N GLY A 21 50.15 54.31 59.64
CA GLY A 21 49.18 55.09 58.83
C GLY A 21 49.86 55.46 57.49
N CYS A 22 49.24 55.63 56.32
CA CYS A 22 47.83 55.67 55.85
C CYS A 22 47.73 54.81 54.54
N GLY A 23 46.86 54.95 53.52
CA GLY A 23 45.73 55.85 53.19
C GLY A 23 45.25 55.60 51.74
N GLY A 24 43.96 55.84 51.45
CA GLY A 24 43.38 55.92 50.10
C GLY A 24 42.94 54.60 49.43
N GLY A 25 41.66 54.51 49.02
CA GLY A 25 41.25 53.56 47.96
C GLY A 25 40.07 52.61 48.21
N SER A 26 39.20 52.81 49.22
CA SER A 26 37.96 52.03 49.33
C SER A 26 36.93 52.44 48.27
N SER A 27 37.07 51.93 47.04
CA SER A 27 36.00 51.92 46.05
C SER A 27 34.96 50.85 46.41
N SER A 28 34.20 51.11 47.48
CA SER A 28 32.94 50.42 47.72
C SER A 28 31.94 50.87 46.67
N ASN A 29 32.02 50.29 45.47
CA ASN A 29 30.92 50.33 44.52
C ASN A 29 29.70 49.75 45.24
N PRO A 30 28.61 50.50 45.45
CA PRO A 30 27.39 49.89 45.93
C PRO A 30 26.97 48.85 44.91
N LEU A 31 26.93 47.58 45.31
CA LEU A 31 26.33 46.52 44.51
C LEU A 31 24.84 46.83 44.43
N THR A 32 24.44 47.56 43.40
CA THR A 32 23.03 47.73 43.04
C THR A 32 22.46 46.33 42.83
N PRO A 33 21.36 45.94 43.51
CA PRO A 33 20.73 44.66 43.25
C PRO A 33 20.31 44.62 41.78
N VAL A 34 20.94 43.72 41.00
CA VAL A 34 20.53 43.48 39.62
C VAL A 34 19.14 42.88 39.69
N ALA A 35 18.13 43.65 39.27
CA ALA A 35 16.77 43.18 39.22
C ALA A 35 16.67 42.03 38.20
N SER A 36 16.07 40.91 38.60
CA SER A 36 15.88 39.78 37.68
C SER A 36 15.11 40.23 36.43
N PRO A 37 15.47 39.75 35.23
CA PRO A 37 14.71 40.02 34.02
C PRO A 37 13.25 39.55 34.17
N ARG A 38 12.32 40.18 33.47
CA ARG A 38 10.89 39.83 33.54
C ARG A 38 10.31 39.69 32.15
N ILE A 39 9.70 38.53 31.87
CA ILE A 39 8.90 38.31 30.66
C ILE A 39 7.47 38.79 30.91
N VAL A 40 6.98 39.69 30.07
CA VAL A 40 5.61 40.22 30.08
C VAL A 40 4.71 39.38 29.17
N SER A 41 5.16 39.08 27.94
CA SER A 41 4.39 38.33 26.95
C SER A 41 5.29 37.63 25.94
N ILE A 42 4.71 36.66 25.22
CA ILE A 42 5.29 36.05 24.02
C ILE A 42 4.26 36.11 22.89
N SER A 43 4.73 36.31 21.66
CA SER A 43 3.87 36.30 20.46
C SER A 43 4.62 35.75 19.24
N PRO A 44 4.07 34.77 18.50
CA PRO A 44 2.83 34.03 18.80
C PRO A 44 3.00 33.10 20.01
N GLN A 45 1.88 32.56 20.52
CA GLN A 45 1.86 31.50 21.55
C GLN A 45 1.81 30.08 20.94
N THR A 46 1.72 29.96 19.62
CA THR A 46 1.64 28.68 18.90
C THR A 46 2.49 28.72 17.63
N GLY A 47 3.04 27.57 17.24
CA GLY A 47 3.81 27.44 15.99
C GLY A 47 4.65 26.17 15.91
N GLY A 48 5.20 25.87 14.74
CA GLY A 48 6.13 24.75 14.54
C GLY A 48 7.60 25.17 14.70
N PRO A 49 8.56 24.24 14.53
CA PRO A 49 9.97 24.56 14.35
C PRO A 49 10.19 25.69 13.33
N GLY A 50 11.16 26.57 13.60
CA GLY A 50 11.43 27.76 12.78
C GLY A 50 10.48 28.94 12.99
N THR A 51 9.39 28.80 13.76
CA THR A 51 8.52 29.94 14.11
C THR A 51 9.30 30.99 14.88
N ALA A 52 9.29 32.24 14.42
CA ALA A 52 9.86 33.38 15.13
C ALA A 52 8.92 33.81 16.27
N VAL A 53 9.39 33.69 17.52
CA VAL A 53 8.67 34.11 18.72
C VAL A 53 9.31 35.39 19.26
N THR A 54 8.51 36.43 19.39
CA THR A 54 8.87 37.69 20.03
C THR A 54 8.56 37.59 21.52
N ILE A 55 9.59 37.68 22.36
CA ILE A 55 9.52 37.73 23.82
C ILE A 55 9.61 39.21 24.23
N GLN A 56 8.56 39.75 24.85
CA GLN A 56 8.55 41.12 25.37
C GLN A 56 8.72 41.13 26.89
N GLY A 57 9.44 42.13 27.40
CA GLY A 57 9.79 42.20 28.82
C GLY A 57 10.61 43.42 29.23
N SER A 58 11.40 43.24 30.27
CA SER A 58 12.25 44.29 30.88
C SER A 58 13.43 43.68 31.61
N GLY A 59 14.57 44.38 31.67
CA GLY A 59 15.78 43.91 32.34
C GLY A 59 16.60 42.94 31.48
N PHE A 60 16.41 42.95 30.16
CA PHE A 60 17.15 42.05 29.26
C PHE A 60 18.55 42.57 28.92
N GLY A 61 18.83 43.86 29.12
CA GLY A 61 20.06 44.50 28.64
C GLY A 61 19.99 44.86 27.15
N ASN A 62 20.60 45.97 26.77
CA ASN A 62 20.65 46.42 25.36
C ASN A 62 21.39 45.46 24.42
N LEU A 63 22.23 44.56 24.94
CA LEU A 63 23.01 43.58 24.18
C LEU A 63 22.95 42.23 24.90
N GLN A 64 22.92 41.13 24.14
CA GLN A 64 22.86 39.78 24.70
C GLN A 64 24.06 39.48 25.62
N GLY A 65 25.29 39.69 25.15
CA GLY A 65 26.49 39.34 25.89
C GLY A 65 26.54 37.85 26.26
N LEU A 66 26.67 37.56 27.56
CA LEU A 66 26.62 36.18 28.10
C LEU A 66 25.20 35.73 28.48
N SER A 67 24.18 36.54 28.21
CA SER A 67 22.79 36.22 28.52
C SER A 67 22.24 35.14 27.59
N THR A 68 21.36 34.30 28.13
CA THR A 68 20.79 33.16 27.40
C THR A 68 19.27 33.21 27.39
N VAL A 69 18.68 32.57 26.39
CA VAL A 69 17.27 32.17 26.41
C VAL A 69 17.23 30.65 26.40
N SER A 70 16.30 30.06 27.15
CA SER A 70 15.97 28.64 27.00
C SER A 70 14.50 28.47 26.62
N TYR A 71 14.21 27.39 25.89
CA TYR A 71 12.87 26.88 25.59
C TYR A 71 12.77 25.47 26.21
N ALA A 72 11.79 25.24 27.08
CA ALA A 72 11.64 23.97 27.80
C ALA A 72 12.94 23.48 28.50
N GLY A 73 13.78 24.41 28.96
CA GLY A 73 15.08 24.13 29.59
C GLY A 73 16.25 23.91 28.64
N ILE A 74 16.03 23.87 27.32
CA ILE A 74 17.09 23.78 26.30
C ILE A 74 17.49 25.21 25.89
N THR A 75 18.77 25.56 25.96
CA THR A 75 19.27 26.87 25.50
C THR A 75 19.04 27.04 24.00
N VAL A 76 18.41 28.16 23.61
CA VAL A 76 18.14 28.54 22.22
C VAL A 76 18.90 29.81 21.85
N GLN A 77 19.25 29.96 20.58
CA GLN A 77 19.93 31.16 20.09
C GLN A 77 18.92 32.23 19.65
N PRO A 78 18.99 33.45 20.22
CA PRO A 78 18.21 34.59 19.72
C PRO A 78 18.65 35.02 18.32
N THR A 79 17.68 35.45 17.52
CA THR A 79 17.92 36.14 16.24
C THR A 79 18.03 37.65 16.40
N SER A 80 17.45 38.22 17.47
CA SER A 80 17.66 39.62 17.86
C SER A 80 17.50 39.81 19.38
N TRP A 81 18.17 40.82 19.93
CA TRP A 81 18.15 41.16 21.34
C TRP A 81 18.07 42.68 21.55
N SER A 82 17.34 43.10 22.58
CA SER A 82 17.27 44.48 23.08
C SER A 82 16.77 44.47 24.54
N GLU A 83 16.80 45.61 25.21
CA GLU A 83 16.38 45.76 26.62
C GLU A 83 14.95 45.24 26.93
N ASN A 84 14.05 45.32 25.96
CA ASN A 84 12.64 45.00 26.13
C ASN A 84 12.10 43.93 25.18
N VAL A 85 12.84 43.58 24.13
CA VAL A 85 12.40 42.64 23.09
C VAL A 85 13.52 41.69 22.69
N ILE A 86 13.24 40.40 22.74
CA ILE A 86 14.10 39.35 22.20
C ILE A 86 13.30 38.58 21.16
N VAL A 87 13.91 38.22 20.03
CA VAL A 87 13.31 37.29 19.06
C VAL A 87 14.14 36.01 19.03
N VAL A 88 13.46 34.87 19.08
CA VAL A 88 14.04 33.52 19.01
C VAL A 88 13.29 32.71 17.97
N LEU A 89 13.93 31.73 17.35
CA LEU A 89 13.24 30.71 16.56
C LEU A 89 12.96 29.48 17.43
N ILE A 90 11.80 28.85 17.25
CA ILE A 90 11.56 27.51 17.81
C ILE A 90 12.60 26.54 17.20
N PRO A 91 13.40 25.81 18.00
CA PRO A 91 14.45 24.96 17.46
C PRO A 91 13.91 23.80 16.61
N ALA A 92 14.73 23.30 15.70
CA ALA A 92 14.46 22.04 15.04
C ALA A 92 14.51 20.87 16.04
N GLY A 93 13.61 19.88 15.89
CA GLY A 93 13.61 18.66 16.70
C GLY A 93 13.03 18.80 18.13
N VAL A 94 12.39 19.92 18.48
CA VAL A 94 11.61 19.99 19.73
C VAL A 94 10.26 19.29 19.55
N SER A 95 9.95 18.39 20.48
CA SER A 95 8.74 17.56 20.49
C SER A 95 7.73 17.93 21.57
N THR A 96 8.08 18.85 22.48
CA THR A 96 7.27 19.22 23.64
C THR A 96 6.89 20.71 23.64
N ASN A 97 5.67 20.99 24.10
CA ASN A 97 5.25 22.34 24.49
C ASN A 97 6.17 22.86 25.61
N GLY A 98 6.44 24.16 25.61
CA GLY A 98 7.48 24.72 26.47
C GLY A 98 7.25 26.17 26.85
N THR A 99 7.87 26.59 27.95
CA THR A 99 8.00 28.00 28.32
C THR A 99 9.39 28.51 27.96
N PHE A 100 9.49 29.82 27.72
CA PHE A 100 10.75 30.52 27.60
C PHE A 100 11.21 31.04 28.95
N VAL A 101 12.52 31.01 29.19
CA VAL A 101 13.19 31.67 30.32
C VAL A 101 14.39 32.44 29.79
N VAL A 102 14.48 33.73 30.09
CA VAL A 102 15.62 34.60 29.79
C VAL A 102 16.50 34.67 31.04
N THR A 103 17.80 34.47 30.91
CA THR A 103 18.77 34.57 32.02
C THR A 103 19.80 35.64 31.73
N VAL A 104 19.88 36.65 32.59
CA VAL A 104 20.77 37.82 32.44
C VAL A 104 21.65 37.92 33.68
N GLY A 105 22.98 37.98 33.50
CA GLY A 105 23.93 38.05 34.62
C GLY A 105 23.86 36.88 35.61
N GLY A 106 23.31 35.73 35.19
CA GLY A 106 23.05 34.57 36.05
C GLY A 106 21.67 34.55 36.73
N PHE A 107 20.86 35.60 36.58
CA PHE A 107 19.52 35.68 37.16
C PHE A 107 18.44 35.30 36.13
N PRO A 108 17.65 34.24 36.37
CA PRO A 108 16.57 33.84 35.47
C PRO A 108 15.34 34.75 35.64
N SER A 109 14.57 34.88 34.57
CA SER A 109 13.26 35.51 34.57
C SER A 109 12.16 34.59 35.11
N ASN A 110 10.95 35.13 35.28
CA ASN A 110 9.77 34.29 35.30
C ASN A 110 9.68 33.48 33.98
N PRO A 111 9.10 32.26 34.00
CA PRO A 111 8.73 31.58 32.78
C PRO A 111 7.69 32.41 32.01
N SER A 112 7.75 32.33 30.68
CA SER A 112 6.69 32.86 29.81
C SER A 112 5.37 32.11 30.00
N ALA A 113 4.31 32.60 29.34
CA ALA A 113 3.16 31.75 29.02
C ALA A 113 3.62 30.50 28.23
N LEU A 114 2.85 29.42 28.31
CA LEU A 114 3.12 28.19 27.58
C LEU A 114 3.04 28.44 26.07
N PHE A 115 4.09 28.07 25.34
CA PHE A 115 4.08 27.98 23.89
C PHE A 115 3.70 26.57 23.47
N THR A 116 2.74 26.45 22.55
CA THR A 116 2.21 25.16 22.06
C THR A 116 2.75 24.87 20.67
N LEU A 117 3.37 23.70 20.50
CA LEU A 117 3.85 23.25 19.20
C LEU A 117 2.67 22.89 18.29
N ALA A 118 2.53 23.61 17.18
CA ALA A 118 1.50 23.34 16.18
C ALA A 118 1.77 22.00 15.46
N GLY A 119 0.73 21.31 14.99
CA GLY A 119 0.89 20.13 14.15
C GLY A 119 1.55 20.45 12.79
N PRO A 120 2.11 19.46 12.09
CA PRO A 120 2.53 19.61 10.69
C PRO A 120 1.33 19.94 9.79
N VAL A 121 1.58 20.42 8.57
CA VAL A 121 0.54 20.65 7.58
C VAL A 121 0.69 19.63 6.45
N LEU A 122 -0.35 18.84 6.19
CA LEU A 122 -0.42 17.94 5.04
C LEU A 122 -1.22 18.62 3.93
N ALA A 123 -0.51 19.18 2.96
CA ALA A 123 -1.09 19.96 1.86
C ALA A 123 -1.72 19.08 0.77
N GLY A 124 -1.15 17.89 0.51
CA GLY A 124 -1.66 17.01 -0.54
C GLY A 124 -1.18 15.56 -0.45
N VAL A 125 -1.90 14.70 -1.16
CA VAL A 125 -1.68 13.25 -1.30
C VAL A 125 -1.77 12.93 -2.79
N SER A 126 -0.74 12.31 -3.37
CA SER A 126 -0.71 11.97 -4.80
C SER A 126 -0.10 10.59 -5.04
N PRO A 127 -0.80 9.66 -5.73
CA PRO A 127 -2.16 9.79 -6.25
C PRO A 127 -3.19 9.95 -5.12
N VAL A 128 -4.39 10.45 -5.44
CA VAL A 128 -5.53 10.56 -4.49
C VAL A 128 -6.29 9.24 -4.30
N SER A 129 -5.93 8.21 -5.05
CA SER A 129 -6.53 6.88 -5.02
C SER A 129 -5.50 5.80 -5.33
N GLY A 130 -5.75 4.58 -4.86
CA GLY A 130 -4.87 3.43 -5.13
C GLY A 130 -5.13 2.25 -4.21
N GLY A 131 -4.60 1.10 -4.59
CA GLY A 131 -4.72 -0.12 -3.81
C GLY A 131 -3.64 -0.25 -2.75
N PRO A 132 -3.72 -1.26 -1.89
CA PRO A 132 -2.63 -1.62 -1.00
C PRO A 132 -1.31 -1.80 -1.76
N GLY A 133 -0.22 -1.26 -1.24
CA GLY A 133 1.09 -1.25 -1.91
C GLY A 133 1.28 -0.17 -2.98
N THR A 134 0.28 0.65 -3.32
CA THR A 134 0.48 1.83 -4.17
C THR A 134 1.47 2.80 -3.50
N LEU A 135 2.46 3.29 -4.25
CA LEU A 135 3.36 4.34 -3.80
C LEU A 135 2.65 5.69 -3.83
N VAL A 136 2.64 6.39 -2.70
CA VAL A 136 1.98 7.68 -2.49
C VAL A 136 3.01 8.71 -2.04
N THR A 137 2.96 9.87 -2.67
CA THR A 137 3.71 11.08 -2.30
C THR A 137 2.79 12.00 -1.48
N LEU A 138 3.30 12.45 -0.34
CA LEU A 138 2.66 13.40 0.56
C LEU A 138 3.45 14.70 0.50
N THR A 139 2.77 15.83 0.31
CA THR A 139 3.40 17.17 0.31
C THR A 139 2.87 18.01 1.45
N GLY A 140 3.69 18.89 2.00
CA GLY A 140 3.33 19.68 3.17
C GLY A 140 4.48 20.49 3.75
N SER A 141 4.43 20.71 5.07
CA SER A 141 5.47 21.42 5.82
C SER A 141 5.50 21.01 7.30
N GLY A 142 6.68 21.13 7.91
CA GLY A 142 6.87 20.83 9.33
C GLY A 142 6.88 19.33 9.64
N PHE A 143 7.10 18.46 8.64
CA PHE A 143 7.28 17.02 8.84
C PHE A 143 8.62 16.68 9.53
N GLY A 144 9.56 17.62 9.59
CA GLY A 144 10.91 17.39 10.10
C GLY A 144 11.86 16.79 9.06
N ALA A 145 13.15 17.08 9.18
CA ALA A 145 14.16 16.68 8.21
C ALA A 145 14.40 15.16 8.12
N THR A 146 14.00 14.39 9.13
CA THR A 146 14.12 12.93 9.19
C THR A 146 12.88 12.33 9.85
N GLN A 147 12.58 11.06 9.56
CA GLN A 147 11.40 10.39 10.10
C GLN A 147 11.48 10.23 11.64
N GLY A 148 12.55 9.62 12.16
CA GLY A 148 12.65 9.32 13.59
C GLY A 148 11.50 8.44 14.09
N VAL A 149 10.76 8.91 15.10
CA VAL A 149 9.54 8.26 15.62
C VAL A 149 8.25 8.68 14.89
N SER A 150 8.37 9.52 13.86
CA SER A 150 7.24 10.01 13.07
C SER A 150 6.73 8.93 12.12
N TYR A 151 5.44 8.98 11.79
CA TYR A 151 4.81 7.99 10.92
C TYR A 151 3.67 8.59 10.10
N VAL A 152 3.31 7.91 9.01
CA VAL A 152 2.10 8.16 8.24
C VAL A 152 1.09 7.09 8.61
N ALA A 153 -0.18 7.46 8.78
CA ALA A 153 -1.26 6.51 8.96
C ALA A 153 -2.39 6.76 7.93
N PHE A 154 -2.95 5.66 7.43
CA PHE A 154 -4.20 5.65 6.66
C PHE A 154 -5.27 5.09 7.61
N ASN A 155 -6.22 5.93 8.03
CA ASN A 155 -7.01 5.75 9.24
C ASN A 155 -6.08 5.42 10.44
N SER A 156 -6.25 4.25 11.07
CA SER A 156 -5.44 3.79 12.21
C SER A 156 -4.28 2.85 11.81
N GLN A 157 -3.94 2.77 10.53
CA GLN A 157 -3.02 1.76 9.99
C GLN A 157 -1.74 2.43 9.50
N PRO A 158 -0.58 2.19 10.15
CA PRO A 158 0.70 2.79 9.74
C PRO A 158 1.12 2.35 8.33
N ALA A 159 1.65 3.30 7.57
CA ALA A 159 2.20 3.08 6.22
C ALA A 159 3.71 2.83 6.26
N THR A 160 4.19 2.00 5.32
CA THR A 160 5.63 1.79 5.12
C THR A 160 6.21 3.00 4.39
N VAL A 161 6.88 3.88 5.15
CA VAL A 161 7.62 5.03 4.60
C VAL A 161 8.81 4.54 3.76
N GLN A 162 9.03 5.18 2.62
CA GLN A 162 10.12 4.95 1.68
C GLN A 162 11.12 6.11 1.69
N SER A 163 10.65 7.35 1.83
CA SER A 163 11.50 8.54 2.04
C SER A 163 10.78 9.59 2.88
N TRP A 164 11.56 10.43 3.58
CA TRP A 164 11.04 11.49 4.46
C TRP A 164 11.90 12.74 4.34
N SER A 165 11.25 13.91 4.38
CA SER A 165 11.86 15.24 4.45
C SER A 165 10.82 16.21 5.02
N ASP A 166 11.20 17.44 5.35
CA ASP A 166 10.30 18.40 6.02
C ASP A 166 9.03 18.75 5.22
N THR A 167 9.10 18.63 3.89
CA THR A 167 8.03 19.05 2.97
C THR A 167 7.50 17.92 2.07
N LEU A 168 8.17 16.77 2.03
CA LEU A 168 7.82 15.64 1.17
C LEU A 168 8.10 14.29 1.84
N ILE A 169 7.11 13.41 1.86
CA ILE A 169 7.20 12.02 2.32
C ILE A 169 6.74 11.11 1.18
N THR A 170 7.40 9.97 0.98
CA THR A 170 6.84 8.89 0.14
C THR A 170 6.60 7.65 1.00
N CYS A 171 5.47 6.97 0.77
CA CYS A 171 5.07 5.79 1.53
C CYS A 171 4.20 4.85 0.69
N LEU A 172 4.09 3.58 1.10
CA LEU A 172 3.19 2.61 0.49
C LEU A 172 1.85 2.58 1.24
N VAL A 173 0.72 2.55 0.51
CA VAL A 173 -0.61 2.33 1.09
C VAL A 173 -0.61 1.02 1.91
N PRO A 174 -1.03 1.03 3.19
CA PRO A 174 -1.07 -0.17 4.02
C PRO A 174 -1.90 -1.31 3.40
N ASN A 175 -1.52 -2.57 3.67
CA ASN A 175 -2.29 -3.77 3.30
C ASN A 175 -2.83 -4.57 4.49
N PRO A 176 -3.61 -3.96 5.41
CA PRO A 176 -4.32 -4.71 6.44
C PRO A 176 -5.54 -5.39 5.80
N GLY A 177 -5.81 -6.64 6.17
CA GLY A 177 -6.89 -7.44 5.58
C GLY A 177 -8.31 -6.88 5.77
N ASN A 178 -8.48 -5.82 6.57
CA ASN A 178 -9.76 -5.16 6.87
C ASN A 178 -10.01 -3.86 6.10
N PHE A 179 -9.05 -3.31 5.34
CA PHE A 179 -9.32 -2.16 4.48
C PHE A 179 -10.40 -2.57 3.47
N GLN A 180 -11.48 -1.81 3.33
CA GLN A 180 -12.45 -1.96 2.23
C GLN A 180 -12.17 -0.90 1.17
N SER A 181 -12.88 -0.95 0.04
CA SER A 181 -12.87 0.15 -0.91
C SER A 181 -13.53 1.41 -0.31
N GLY A 182 -13.01 2.58 -0.66
CA GLY A 182 -13.58 3.87 -0.28
C GLY A 182 -12.61 4.80 0.45
N ALA A 183 -13.16 5.85 1.03
CA ALA A 183 -12.41 6.95 1.63
C ALA A 183 -11.72 6.55 2.94
N VAL A 184 -10.42 6.86 3.03
CA VAL A 184 -9.65 6.79 4.27
C VAL A 184 -8.96 8.14 4.54
N SER A 185 -8.76 8.44 5.83
CA SER A 185 -8.07 9.63 6.30
C SER A 185 -6.56 9.39 6.34
N VAL A 186 -5.78 10.14 5.57
CA VAL A 186 -4.32 10.14 5.63
C VAL A 186 -3.85 11.23 6.59
N VAL A 187 -3.03 10.86 7.57
CA VAL A 187 -2.48 11.77 8.59
C VAL A 187 -0.99 11.52 8.74
N VAL A 188 -0.20 12.60 8.80
CA VAL A 188 1.21 12.57 9.19
C VAL A 188 1.30 12.87 10.69
N TRP A 189 1.97 12.00 11.44
CA TRP A 189 2.21 12.16 12.87
C TRP A 189 3.70 12.42 13.09
N VAL A 190 4.05 13.60 13.60
CA VAL A 190 5.42 13.92 14.04
C VAL A 190 5.56 13.74 15.54
N ASP A 191 6.78 13.44 15.98
CA ASP A 191 7.13 13.24 17.39
C ASP A 191 6.26 12.19 18.11
N GLY A 192 5.68 11.25 17.35
CA GLY A 192 4.74 10.24 17.82
C GLY A 192 3.38 10.76 18.32
N SER A 193 3.11 12.08 18.28
CA SER A 193 1.98 12.69 19.01
C SER A 193 1.29 13.88 18.31
N ARG A 194 1.98 14.63 17.45
CA ARG A 194 1.44 15.81 16.76
C ARG A 194 0.96 15.41 15.36
N ALA A 195 -0.37 15.34 15.18
CA ALA A 195 -1.01 15.04 13.90
C ALA A 195 -1.04 16.25 12.95
N SER A 196 -1.01 15.98 11.65
CA SER A 196 -1.40 16.93 10.61
C SER A 196 -2.91 17.11 10.55
N ASN A 197 -3.37 18.10 9.77
CA ASN A 197 -4.71 18.01 9.19
C ASN A 197 -4.85 16.71 8.38
N PRO A 198 -6.03 16.08 8.37
CA PRO A 198 -6.27 14.90 7.53
C PRO A 198 -6.38 15.30 6.06
N GLN A 199 -6.03 14.37 5.18
CA GLN A 199 -6.38 14.39 3.76
C GLN A 199 -7.17 13.13 3.40
N THR A 200 -8.02 13.20 2.37
CA THR A 200 -8.78 12.02 1.91
C THR A 200 -8.02 11.27 0.83
N PHE A 201 -7.92 9.95 0.97
CA PHE A 201 -7.43 9.04 -0.05
C PHE A 201 -8.49 7.96 -0.33
N GLN A 202 -8.70 7.61 -1.59
CA GLN A 202 -9.65 6.56 -1.99
C GLN A 202 -8.91 5.24 -2.14
N VAL A 203 -9.05 4.35 -1.14
CA VAL A 203 -8.53 2.98 -1.26
C VAL A 203 -9.33 2.25 -2.31
N THR A 204 -8.65 1.77 -3.36
CA THR A 204 -9.23 0.85 -4.34
C THR A 204 -8.88 -0.58 -3.97
N VAL A 205 -9.73 -1.50 -4.40
CA VAL A 205 -9.55 -2.95 -4.18
C VAL A 205 -9.94 -3.61 -5.50
N PRO A 206 -9.32 -4.74 -5.89
CA PRO A 206 -9.71 -5.39 -7.14
C PRO A 206 -11.18 -5.80 -7.08
N GLN A 207 -11.96 -5.36 -8.06
CA GLN A 207 -13.39 -5.66 -8.19
C GLN A 207 -13.67 -6.08 -9.62
N ILE A 208 -14.16 -7.31 -9.81
CA ILE A 208 -14.65 -7.79 -11.09
C ILE A 208 -16.09 -7.27 -11.28
N ARG A 209 -16.34 -6.59 -12.39
CA ARG A 209 -17.68 -6.11 -12.79
C ARG A 209 -18.37 -7.09 -13.73
N GLN A 210 -17.64 -7.64 -14.70
CA GLN A 210 -18.17 -8.55 -15.73
C GLN A 210 -17.04 -9.38 -16.36
N ILE A 211 -17.36 -10.61 -16.76
CA ILE A 211 -16.50 -11.46 -17.60
C ILE A 211 -17.19 -11.67 -18.95
N THR A 212 -16.45 -11.52 -20.05
CA THR A 212 -16.97 -11.64 -21.42
C THR A 212 -16.05 -12.54 -22.28
N PRO A 213 -16.56 -13.58 -22.96
CA PRO A 213 -17.91 -14.15 -22.77
C PRO A 213 -18.13 -14.65 -21.33
N ALA A 214 -19.39 -14.87 -20.94
CA ALA A 214 -19.74 -15.37 -19.60
C ALA A 214 -19.72 -16.90 -19.49
N THR A 215 -19.67 -17.59 -20.64
CA THR A 215 -19.59 -19.04 -20.77
C THR A 215 -18.75 -19.38 -21.99
N ASP A 216 -17.85 -20.38 -21.89
CA ASP A 216 -16.99 -20.81 -23.00
C ASP A 216 -16.23 -22.13 -22.71
N ASN A 217 -15.61 -22.73 -23.74
CA ASN A 217 -14.77 -23.94 -23.58
C ASN A 217 -13.40 -23.67 -22.93
N LEU A 218 -12.73 -24.74 -22.48
CA LEU A 218 -11.35 -24.67 -22.00
C LEU A 218 -10.40 -24.07 -23.05
N GLY A 219 -9.36 -23.37 -22.61
CA GLY A 219 -8.43 -22.65 -23.49
C GLY A 219 -8.96 -21.38 -24.17
N ALA A 220 -10.28 -21.14 -24.19
CA ALA A 220 -10.87 -19.95 -24.78
C ALA A 220 -10.41 -18.66 -24.09
N GLN A 221 -10.36 -17.57 -24.84
CA GLN A 221 -9.96 -16.26 -24.34
C GLN A 221 -11.16 -15.52 -23.74
N ILE A 222 -11.03 -15.14 -22.47
CA ILE A 222 -12.01 -14.30 -21.76
C ILE A 222 -11.40 -12.96 -21.39
N THR A 223 -12.24 -11.93 -21.33
CA THR A 223 -11.90 -10.61 -20.80
C THR A 223 -12.67 -10.35 -19.52
N ILE A 224 -11.91 -10.19 -18.43
CA ILE A 224 -12.37 -9.80 -17.11
C ILE A 224 -12.30 -8.28 -17.05
N SER A 225 -13.44 -7.62 -16.87
CA SER A 225 -13.56 -6.15 -16.75
C SER A 225 -13.90 -5.76 -15.32
N GLY A 226 -13.39 -4.62 -14.87
CA GLY A 226 -13.47 -4.23 -13.47
C GLY A 226 -12.73 -2.94 -13.13
N GLU A 227 -12.28 -2.85 -11.88
CA GLU A 227 -11.59 -1.71 -11.28
C GLU A 227 -10.51 -2.19 -10.31
N GLY A 228 -9.44 -1.41 -10.15
CA GLY A 228 -8.41 -1.66 -9.13
C GLY A 228 -7.53 -2.88 -9.42
N PHE A 229 -7.38 -3.27 -10.69
CA PHE A 229 -6.51 -4.37 -11.11
C PHE A 229 -5.03 -3.97 -11.18
N GLY A 230 -4.68 -2.69 -11.14
CA GLY A 230 -3.30 -2.20 -11.22
C GLY A 230 -2.66 -2.39 -12.60
N GLN A 231 -1.33 -2.50 -12.64
CA GLN A 231 -0.55 -2.65 -13.88
C GLN A 231 -0.03 -4.08 -14.04
N ALA A 232 0.23 -4.46 -15.31
CA ALA A 232 0.84 -5.74 -15.65
C ALA A 232 2.18 -5.95 -14.93
N GLY A 233 2.43 -7.19 -14.48
CA GLY A 233 3.71 -7.58 -13.86
C GLY A 233 3.89 -7.17 -12.38
N ALA A 234 2.87 -6.62 -11.72
CA ALA A 234 2.91 -6.34 -10.29
C ALA A 234 3.11 -7.63 -9.47
N VAL A 235 4.05 -7.61 -8.52
CA VAL A 235 4.37 -8.76 -7.65
C VAL A 235 3.13 -9.18 -6.84
N ASN A 236 2.93 -10.48 -6.63
CA ASN A 236 1.75 -11.05 -5.95
C ASN A 236 0.40 -10.65 -6.59
N SER A 237 0.39 -10.38 -7.91
CA SER A 237 -0.83 -10.10 -8.67
C SER A 237 -1.05 -11.16 -9.75
N TYR A 238 -2.24 -11.76 -9.78
CA TYR A 238 -2.57 -12.90 -10.64
C TYR A 238 -4.09 -13.10 -10.74
N VAL A 239 -4.55 -13.85 -11.74
CA VAL A 239 -5.93 -14.34 -11.84
C VAL A 239 -5.99 -15.79 -11.36
N THR A 240 -7.05 -16.19 -10.67
CA THR A 240 -7.40 -17.61 -10.50
C THR A 240 -8.74 -17.93 -11.12
N ILE A 241 -8.86 -19.13 -11.70
CA ILE A 241 -10.10 -19.69 -12.25
C ILE A 241 -10.26 -21.11 -11.70
N GLY A 242 -11.38 -21.40 -11.03
CA GLY A 242 -11.62 -22.70 -10.40
C GLY A 242 -10.56 -23.07 -9.36
N GLY A 243 -9.94 -22.08 -8.73
CA GLY A 243 -8.80 -22.25 -7.81
C GLY A 243 -7.42 -22.42 -8.48
N GLN A 244 -7.33 -22.57 -9.81
CA GLN A 244 -6.05 -22.62 -10.51
C GLN A 244 -5.50 -21.22 -10.78
N VAL A 245 -4.21 -20.99 -10.44
CA VAL A 245 -3.50 -19.73 -10.73
C VAL A 245 -3.09 -19.69 -12.20
N LEU A 246 -3.47 -18.63 -12.91
CA LEU A 246 -3.03 -18.38 -14.28
C LEU A 246 -1.67 -17.68 -14.29
N VAL A 247 -0.72 -18.22 -15.05
CA VAL A 247 0.68 -17.79 -15.05
C VAL A 247 0.98 -16.61 -15.98
N THR A 248 0.20 -16.43 -17.04
CA THR A 248 0.44 -15.42 -18.08
C THR A 248 -0.88 -14.83 -18.59
N PRO A 249 -1.25 -13.60 -18.21
CA PRO A 249 -2.33 -12.86 -18.87
C PRO A 249 -1.90 -12.44 -20.29
N LEU A 250 -2.87 -12.37 -21.21
CA LEU A 250 -2.68 -11.85 -22.57
C LEU A 250 -2.65 -10.32 -22.59
N PHE A 251 -3.41 -9.70 -21.69
CA PHE A 251 -3.49 -8.26 -21.49
C PHE A 251 -3.83 -7.96 -20.02
N TRP A 252 -3.30 -6.87 -19.46
CA TRP A 252 -3.62 -6.43 -18.10
C TRP A 252 -3.51 -4.91 -17.99
N SER A 253 -4.60 -4.26 -17.58
CA SER A 253 -4.70 -2.86 -17.17
C SER A 253 -5.51 -2.75 -15.87
N ASP A 254 -5.64 -1.56 -15.31
CA ASP A 254 -6.38 -1.34 -14.05
C ASP A 254 -7.88 -1.68 -14.14
N SER A 255 -8.43 -1.73 -15.36
CA SER A 255 -9.85 -1.95 -15.61
C SER A 255 -10.18 -3.18 -16.48
N ALA A 256 -9.19 -3.83 -17.09
CA ALA A 256 -9.41 -5.02 -17.90
C ALA A 256 -8.21 -5.98 -17.89
N ILE A 257 -8.49 -7.27 -17.79
CA ILE A 257 -7.51 -8.36 -17.92
C ILE A 257 -8.06 -9.35 -18.94
N SER A 258 -7.29 -9.69 -19.96
CA SER A 258 -7.62 -10.79 -20.87
C SER A 258 -6.73 -11.99 -20.57
N VAL A 259 -7.34 -13.16 -20.43
CA VAL A 259 -6.67 -14.42 -20.10
C VAL A 259 -7.22 -15.56 -20.96
N ARG A 260 -6.53 -16.69 -21.02
CA ARG A 260 -7.12 -17.96 -21.45
C ARG A 260 -7.61 -18.74 -20.23
N LEU A 261 -8.72 -19.46 -20.39
CA LEU A 261 -9.12 -20.51 -19.46
C LEU A 261 -8.03 -21.60 -19.40
N PRO A 262 -7.83 -22.28 -18.26
CA PRO A 262 -6.96 -23.45 -18.19
C PRO A 262 -7.30 -24.46 -19.29
N ALA A 263 -6.28 -25.05 -19.91
CA ALA A 263 -6.44 -26.07 -20.95
C ALA A 263 -6.92 -27.43 -20.39
N SER A 264 -6.83 -27.64 -19.07
CA SER A 264 -7.23 -28.87 -18.38
C SER A 264 -7.45 -28.60 -16.88
N GLY A 265 -7.92 -29.61 -16.15
CA GLY A 265 -8.06 -29.56 -14.69
C GLY A 265 -9.30 -28.80 -14.17
N LEU A 266 -10.17 -28.35 -15.06
CA LEU A 266 -11.52 -27.88 -14.76
C LEU A 266 -12.56 -28.84 -15.36
N SER A 267 -13.74 -28.88 -14.76
CA SER A 267 -14.92 -29.59 -15.28
C SER A 267 -15.93 -28.60 -15.84
N ALA A 268 -16.85 -29.06 -16.68
CA ALA A 268 -17.98 -28.24 -17.13
C ALA A 268 -18.87 -27.82 -15.94
N GLY A 269 -19.36 -26.59 -15.97
CA GLY A 269 -20.17 -25.97 -14.92
C GLY A 269 -19.59 -24.66 -14.41
N THR A 270 -20.18 -24.15 -13.32
CA THR A 270 -19.80 -22.86 -12.74
C THR A 270 -18.49 -22.94 -11.97
N VAL A 271 -17.53 -22.09 -12.31
CA VAL A 271 -16.26 -21.88 -11.60
C VAL A 271 -16.19 -20.47 -11.02
N ASN A 272 -15.46 -20.31 -9.92
CA ASN A 272 -15.10 -19.00 -9.40
C ASN A 272 -13.95 -18.38 -10.21
N VAL A 273 -13.97 -17.05 -10.34
CA VAL A 273 -12.88 -16.25 -10.88
C VAL A 273 -12.56 -15.16 -9.86
N THR A 274 -11.29 -15.03 -9.50
CA THR A 274 -10.81 -13.92 -8.66
C THR A 274 -9.58 -13.27 -9.27
N VAL A 275 -9.50 -11.94 -9.15
CA VAL A 275 -8.30 -11.17 -9.46
C VAL A 275 -7.61 -10.83 -8.13
N THR A 276 -6.38 -11.27 -7.96
CA THR A 276 -5.53 -10.90 -6.83
C THR A 276 -4.58 -9.79 -7.28
N VAL A 277 -4.44 -8.74 -6.48
CA VAL A 277 -3.52 -7.62 -6.69
C VAL A 277 -2.75 -7.38 -5.39
N ASN A 278 -1.42 -7.36 -5.45
CA ASN A 278 -0.54 -7.19 -4.29
C ASN A 278 -0.91 -8.09 -3.08
N GLY A 279 -1.27 -9.35 -3.36
CA GLY A 279 -1.69 -10.34 -2.36
C GLY A 279 -3.14 -10.20 -1.86
N ARG A 280 -3.93 -9.25 -2.39
CA ARG A 280 -5.33 -9.03 -2.04
C ARG A 280 -6.27 -9.50 -3.15
N ALA A 281 -7.15 -10.45 -2.85
CA ALA A 281 -8.14 -10.96 -3.80
C ALA A 281 -9.38 -10.04 -3.92
N SER A 282 -10.00 -10.08 -5.11
CA SER A 282 -11.36 -9.59 -5.34
C SER A 282 -12.40 -10.49 -4.66
N SER A 283 -13.63 -10.01 -4.53
CA SER A 283 -14.78 -10.91 -4.38
C SER A 283 -14.84 -11.86 -5.60
N PRO A 284 -15.28 -13.11 -5.43
CA PRO A 284 -15.41 -14.05 -6.55
C PRO A 284 -16.49 -13.59 -7.51
N TYR A 285 -16.15 -13.58 -8.79
CA TYR A 285 -17.12 -13.57 -9.89
C TYR A 285 -17.31 -15.01 -10.39
N TYR A 286 -18.37 -15.27 -11.14
CA TYR A 286 -18.69 -16.61 -11.65
C TYR A 286 -18.61 -16.67 -13.17
N PHE A 287 -18.03 -17.74 -13.69
CA PHE A 287 -17.92 -18.06 -15.11
C PHE A 287 -18.40 -19.50 -15.33
N ILE A 288 -18.98 -19.80 -16.49
CA ILE A 288 -19.45 -21.16 -16.82
C ILE A 288 -18.48 -21.80 -17.82
N VAL A 289 -17.75 -22.81 -17.37
CA VAL A 289 -17.01 -23.69 -18.29
C VAL A 289 -18.02 -24.52 -19.06
N ALA A 290 -18.11 -24.32 -20.36
CA ALA A 290 -19.03 -25.04 -21.22
C ALA A 290 -18.50 -26.45 -21.54
N ALA A 291 -19.41 -27.42 -21.61
CA ALA A 291 -19.16 -28.65 -22.34
C ALA A 291 -19.44 -28.42 -23.84
N PRO A 292 -18.66 -29.02 -24.76
CA PRO A 292 -18.99 -28.98 -26.18
C PRO A 292 -20.37 -29.61 -26.39
N SER A 293 -21.25 -28.97 -27.15
CA SER A 293 -22.60 -29.48 -27.40
C SER A 293 -22.91 -29.49 -28.88
N PHE A 294 -23.27 -30.67 -29.39
CA PHE A 294 -23.73 -30.79 -30.78
C PHE A 294 -25.14 -30.22 -30.94
N SER A 295 -25.39 -29.58 -32.08
CA SER A 295 -26.73 -29.27 -32.54
C SER A 295 -27.34 -30.54 -33.14
N SER A 296 -28.53 -30.92 -32.66
CA SER A 296 -29.24 -32.09 -33.19
C SER A 296 -29.63 -31.88 -34.65
N VAL A 297 -29.04 -32.67 -35.54
CA VAL A 297 -29.37 -32.74 -36.97
C VAL A 297 -29.46 -34.21 -37.36
N ALA A 298 -30.54 -34.59 -38.04
CA ALA A 298 -30.60 -35.88 -38.73
C ALA A 298 -29.67 -35.81 -39.95
N LEU A 299 -28.51 -36.47 -39.84
CA LEU A 299 -27.53 -36.51 -40.91
C LEU A 299 -28.00 -37.49 -42.01
N PRO A 300 -27.71 -37.20 -43.30
CA PRO A 300 -27.97 -38.17 -44.37
C PRO A 300 -27.14 -39.44 -44.14
N ILE A 301 -27.53 -40.54 -44.79
CA ILE A 301 -26.70 -41.75 -44.82
C ILE A 301 -25.38 -41.41 -45.52
N ILE A 302 -24.26 -41.77 -44.90
CA ILE A 302 -22.91 -41.43 -45.35
C ILE A 302 -22.17 -42.72 -45.75
N THR A 303 -21.28 -42.65 -46.74
CA THR A 303 -20.38 -43.76 -47.09
C THR A 303 -18.94 -43.49 -46.64
N PRO A 304 -18.13 -44.52 -46.35
CA PRO A 304 -16.72 -44.34 -46.01
C PRO A 304 -15.97 -43.51 -47.06
N GLY A 305 -15.15 -42.56 -46.59
CA GLY A 305 -14.45 -41.59 -47.44
C GLY A 305 -15.20 -40.29 -47.74
N GLN A 306 -16.50 -40.18 -47.44
CA GLN A 306 -17.23 -38.91 -47.56
C GLN A 306 -16.87 -37.93 -46.42
N PRO A 307 -16.90 -36.61 -46.67
CA PRO A 307 -16.76 -35.61 -45.61
C PRO A 307 -18.03 -35.58 -44.75
N VAL A 308 -17.83 -35.51 -43.43
CA VAL A 308 -18.86 -35.34 -42.41
C VAL A 308 -18.68 -33.96 -41.79
N THR A 309 -19.73 -33.14 -41.80
CA THR A 309 -19.74 -31.86 -41.09
C THR A 309 -20.80 -31.87 -40.00
N LEU A 310 -20.38 -31.57 -38.78
CA LEU A 310 -21.21 -31.48 -37.59
C LEU A 310 -21.26 -30.03 -37.12
N SER A 311 -22.40 -29.60 -36.59
CA SER A 311 -22.57 -28.25 -36.02
C SER A 311 -22.88 -28.32 -34.53
N GLY A 312 -22.62 -27.23 -33.81
CA GLY A 312 -22.79 -27.15 -32.37
C GLY A 312 -22.28 -25.84 -31.79
N GLN A 313 -21.85 -25.87 -30.53
CA GLN A 313 -21.27 -24.76 -29.78
C GLN A 313 -20.16 -25.28 -28.85
N HIS A 314 -19.21 -24.41 -28.49
CA HIS A 314 -18.14 -24.69 -27.52
C HIS A 314 -17.23 -25.85 -27.93
N PHE A 315 -17.05 -26.04 -29.24
CA PHE A 315 -16.05 -26.95 -29.78
C PHE A 315 -14.63 -26.35 -29.69
N GLY A 316 -14.52 -25.03 -29.54
CA GLY A 316 -13.28 -24.27 -29.53
C GLY A 316 -12.46 -24.36 -30.83
N THR A 317 -11.31 -23.69 -30.82
CA THR A 317 -10.35 -23.70 -31.94
C THR A 317 -9.10 -24.54 -31.61
N PRO A 318 -8.36 -25.03 -32.64
CA PRO A 318 -7.07 -25.73 -32.45
C PRO A 318 -6.01 -24.92 -31.69
N GLN A 319 -6.17 -23.60 -31.56
CA GLN A 319 -5.25 -22.69 -30.88
C GLN A 319 -5.57 -22.50 -29.38
N GLU A 320 -6.68 -23.05 -28.88
CA GLU A 320 -7.12 -22.89 -27.49
C GLU A 320 -6.71 -24.06 -26.60
N VAL A 321 -7.08 -25.28 -27.01
CA VAL A 321 -6.95 -26.51 -26.22
C VAL A 321 -7.02 -27.72 -27.14
N ASP A 322 -6.42 -28.85 -26.77
CA ASP A 322 -6.55 -30.09 -27.52
C ASP A 322 -7.98 -30.67 -27.47
N ALA A 323 -8.35 -31.43 -28.50
CA ALA A 323 -9.64 -32.11 -28.59
C ALA A 323 -9.49 -33.49 -29.23
N THR A 324 -10.28 -34.45 -28.77
CA THR A 324 -10.31 -35.83 -29.32
C THR A 324 -11.70 -36.13 -29.86
N LEU A 325 -11.76 -36.59 -31.11
CA LEU A 325 -12.99 -37.01 -31.77
C LEU A 325 -12.98 -38.53 -31.98
N MET A 326 -14.06 -39.21 -31.62
CA MET A 326 -14.19 -40.66 -31.71
C MET A 326 -15.59 -41.06 -32.21
N LEU A 327 -15.69 -42.22 -32.83
CA LEU A 327 -16.95 -42.88 -33.18
C LEU A 327 -17.11 -44.14 -32.35
N ARG A 328 -18.26 -44.33 -31.68
CA ARG A 328 -18.62 -45.54 -30.94
C ARG A 328 -19.75 -46.27 -31.67
N GLU A 329 -19.52 -47.52 -32.05
CA GLU A 329 -20.54 -48.37 -32.68
C GLU A 329 -21.65 -48.71 -31.67
N LEU A 330 -22.91 -48.50 -32.04
CA LEU A 330 -24.07 -48.76 -31.18
C LEU A 330 -24.68 -50.15 -31.38
N ASP A 331 -24.36 -50.81 -32.48
CA ASP A 331 -25.01 -52.05 -32.93
C ASP A 331 -24.18 -53.32 -32.60
N SER A 332 -22.97 -53.18 -32.06
CA SER A 332 -22.07 -54.30 -31.75
C SER A 332 -21.89 -54.56 -30.26
N THR A 333 -21.82 -55.84 -29.89
CA THR A 333 -21.56 -56.28 -28.51
C THR A 333 -20.13 -56.02 -28.05
N SER A 334 -19.22 -55.70 -28.96
CA SER A 334 -17.81 -55.39 -28.67
C SER A 334 -17.55 -53.91 -28.37
N SER A 335 -18.55 -53.02 -28.51
CA SER A 335 -18.40 -51.57 -28.30
C SER A 335 -17.21 -50.99 -29.10
N ASN A 336 -17.15 -51.26 -30.40
CA ASN A 336 -16.03 -50.81 -31.25
C ASN A 336 -15.92 -49.28 -31.21
N VAL A 337 -14.70 -48.77 -30.94
CA VAL A 337 -14.42 -47.33 -30.93
C VAL A 337 -13.32 -47.01 -31.94
N ILE A 338 -13.57 -46.04 -32.81
CA ILE A 338 -12.62 -45.53 -33.80
C ILE A 338 -12.26 -44.09 -33.44
N THR A 339 -10.99 -43.82 -33.12
CA THR A 339 -10.48 -42.45 -32.99
C THR A 339 -10.31 -41.83 -34.38
N ILE A 340 -10.81 -40.61 -34.57
CA ILE A 340 -10.61 -39.85 -35.81
C ILE A 340 -9.21 -39.20 -35.76
N PRO A 341 -8.26 -39.60 -36.64
CA PRO A 341 -6.86 -39.16 -36.53
C PRO A 341 -6.65 -37.71 -36.99
N SER A 342 -7.55 -37.16 -37.79
CA SER A 342 -7.52 -35.77 -38.26
C SER A 342 -8.93 -35.24 -38.53
N PHE A 343 -9.18 -34.03 -38.04
CA PHE A 343 -10.42 -33.28 -38.26
C PHE A 343 -10.10 -31.79 -38.17
N THR A 344 -10.91 -30.95 -38.82
CA THR A 344 -10.89 -29.50 -38.62
C THR A 344 -12.01 -29.10 -37.67
N ARG A 345 -11.82 -28.01 -36.93
CA ARG A 345 -12.88 -27.41 -36.13
C ARG A 345 -12.79 -25.89 -36.06
N SER A 346 -13.95 -25.27 -35.98
CA SER A 346 -14.19 -23.96 -35.36
C SER A 346 -15.02 -24.18 -34.11
N ASP A 347 -15.33 -23.11 -33.37
CA ASP A 347 -16.16 -23.22 -32.18
C ASP A 347 -17.58 -23.79 -32.42
N THR A 348 -18.10 -23.65 -33.64
CA THR A 348 -19.47 -24.04 -34.01
C THR A 348 -19.57 -25.16 -35.04
N ALA A 349 -18.44 -25.63 -35.59
CA ALA A 349 -18.44 -26.68 -36.61
C ALA A 349 -17.22 -27.60 -36.51
N ILE A 350 -17.42 -28.89 -36.79
CA ILE A 350 -16.37 -29.92 -36.92
C ILE A 350 -16.52 -30.56 -38.30
N THR A 351 -15.40 -30.77 -39.01
CA THR A 351 -15.39 -31.52 -40.27
C THR A 351 -14.29 -32.58 -40.29
N PHE A 352 -14.65 -33.79 -40.71
CA PHE A 352 -13.71 -34.92 -40.82
C PHE A 352 -14.13 -35.86 -41.97
N THR A 353 -13.24 -36.76 -42.39
CA THR A 353 -13.56 -37.79 -43.39
C THR A 353 -14.07 -39.05 -42.71
N CYS A 354 -15.21 -39.59 -43.14
CA CYS A 354 -15.78 -40.84 -42.60
C CYS A 354 -14.75 -41.99 -42.73
N PRO A 355 -14.27 -42.60 -41.63
CA PRO A 355 -13.19 -43.59 -41.69
C PRO A 355 -13.55 -44.84 -42.50
N THR A 356 -12.55 -45.52 -43.04
CA THR A 356 -12.73 -46.88 -43.58
C THR A 356 -13.05 -47.86 -42.44
N GLY A 357 -13.92 -48.84 -42.71
CA GLY A 357 -14.37 -49.83 -41.71
C GLY A 357 -15.59 -49.42 -40.87
N THR A 358 -16.17 -48.24 -41.10
CA THR A 358 -17.43 -47.80 -40.47
C THR A 358 -18.68 -48.36 -41.16
N GLY A 359 -18.62 -48.68 -42.46
CA GLY A 359 -19.72 -49.30 -43.22
C GLY A 359 -19.85 -50.81 -43.01
N SER A 360 -20.81 -51.43 -43.69
CA SER A 360 -21.07 -52.87 -43.67
C SER A 360 -21.04 -53.47 -45.08
N LEU A 361 -20.88 -54.79 -45.18
CA LEU A 361 -21.12 -55.50 -46.45
C LEU A 361 -22.62 -55.69 -46.73
N LEU A 362 -23.47 -55.54 -45.71
CA LEU A 362 -24.93 -55.64 -45.78
C LEU A 362 -25.56 -54.67 -44.75
N GLY A 363 -26.35 -53.72 -45.24
CA GLY A 363 -27.10 -52.74 -44.43
C GLY A 363 -26.23 -51.68 -43.78
N THR A 364 -26.85 -50.78 -43.01
CA THR A 364 -26.15 -49.66 -42.37
C THR A 364 -25.69 -49.95 -40.94
N ARG A 365 -24.67 -49.24 -40.46
CA ARG A 365 -24.22 -49.23 -39.05
C ARG A 365 -24.44 -47.87 -38.40
N ARG A 366 -24.78 -47.86 -37.10
CA ARG A 366 -24.98 -46.65 -36.31
C ARG A 366 -23.78 -46.36 -35.43
N TRP A 367 -23.24 -45.15 -35.56
CA TRP A 367 -22.06 -44.67 -34.84
C TRP A 367 -22.40 -43.40 -34.06
N GLU A 368 -22.29 -43.45 -32.74
CA GLU A 368 -22.37 -42.26 -31.89
C GLU A 368 -21.07 -41.46 -31.97
N VAL A 369 -21.18 -40.16 -32.23
CA VAL A 369 -20.02 -39.25 -32.24
C VAL A 369 -19.72 -38.77 -30.83
N LEU A 370 -18.49 -39.04 -30.36
CA LEU A 370 -17.99 -38.58 -29.08
C LEU A 370 -16.89 -37.54 -29.31
N LEU A 371 -17.00 -36.39 -28.67
CA LEU A 371 -15.98 -35.35 -28.67
C LEU A 371 -15.54 -35.07 -27.23
N THR A 372 -14.24 -34.86 -27.03
CA THR A 372 -13.72 -34.21 -25.81
C THR A 372 -12.96 -32.95 -26.19
N VAL A 373 -13.11 -31.88 -25.38
CA VAL A 373 -12.39 -30.61 -25.54
C VAL A 373 -11.74 -30.29 -24.19
N GLY A 374 -10.40 -30.27 -24.13
CA GLY A 374 -9.64 -30.17 -22.87
C GLY A 374 -9.93 -31.31 -21.87
N GLY A 375 -10.43 -32.45 -22.34
CA GLY A 375 -10.89 -33.58 -21.52
C GLY A 375 -12.36 -33.51 -21.10
N ILE A 376 -13.08 -32.42 -21.36
CA ILE A 376 -14.52 -32.32 -21.08
C ILE A 376 -15.31 -33.02 -22.20
N PRO A 377 -16.16 -34.02 -21.90
CA PRO A 377 -16.93 -34.76 -22.91
C PRO A 377 -18.13 -33.96 -23.44
N SER A 378 -18.52 -34.29 -24.67
CA SER A 378 -19.63 -33.65 -25.36
C SER A 378 -21.02 -34.04 -24.86
N GLN A 379 -21.96 -33.13 -25.09
CA GLN A 379 -23.39 -33.32 -24.90
C GLN A 379 -24.11 -33.44 -26.25
N ASN A 380 -25.29 -34.07 -26.24
CA ASN A 380 -26.17 -34.22 -27.40
C ASN A 380 -25.52 -34.97 -28.60
N ASN A 381 -24.66 -35.94 -28.31
CA ASN A 381 -23.91 -36.74 -29.28
C ASN A 381 -24.78 -37.24 -30.46
N PRO A 382 -24.48 -36.83 -31.71
CA PRO A 382 -25.25 -37.25 -32.86
C PRO A 382 -24.95 -38.70 -33.24
N ILE A 383 -25.90 -39.34 -33.91
CA ILE A 383 -25.75 -40.68 -34.47
C ILE A 383 -25.54 -40.54 -35.98
N LEU A 384 -24.39 -41.01 -36.46
CA LEU A 384 -24.09 -41.21 -37.87
C LEU A 384 -24.65 -42.56 -38.32
N ILE A 385 -25.29 -42.58 -39.49
CA ILE A 385 -25.71 -43.79 -40.18
C ILE A 385 -24.79 -43.97 -41.37
N VAL A 386 -24.02 -45.06 -41.38
CA VAL A 386 -23.04 -45.36 -42.43
C VAL A 386 -23.47 -46.61 -43.20
N ASP A 387 -23.46 -46.53 -44.53
CA ASP A 387 -23.63 -47.65 -45.46
C ASP A 387 -22.26 -48.29 -45.76
#